data_AF-A0A1U7YBJ1-F1
#
_entry.id   AF-A0A1U7YBJ1-F1
#
_cell.length_a   1.000
_cell.length_b   1.000
_cell.length_c   1.000
_cell.angle_alpha   90.00
_cell.angle_beta   90.00
_cell.angle_gamma   90.00
#
_symmetry.space_group_name_H-M   'P 1'
#
loop_
_entity.id
_entity.type
_entity.pdbx_description
1 polymer ?
#
loop_
_entity_poly.entity_id
_entity_poly.type
_entity_poly.pdbx_seq_one_letter_code
_entity_poly.pdbx_strand_id
1 'polypeptide(L)'
;MALLSSSSKGVVISLPVLVLTGAAFSAVLLFFLFSSPPPPAPCNCLVTPTTTTVAAVGGSRSGAGERISTTIEDIEWVKKQIEGNGLHMADNVLRKGINPRTRQQQLQDLLQFKGISHYEGEQANNHTALPCPGELLVEEHHSNYGEPWAGGRDVFEFLAESAHLTPDSQVLEIGCGTLRVGLHFIRYLNPEHFHCLERDELSLMAAFRYELPAQGLLNKRPLIVRGEDMDFSKFGSGTMYDLIYASAVFLHMPDKLVWVGLERLAGKLKPLEGRIFVSHNIKFCSRLGGEECTKRLKNLGLEYIGKFTHDSLLFNHYEIWFGFRRVRA
;
A
#
# COMPACT_ATOMS: atom_id res chain seq x y z
N MET A 1 -64.41 -12.50 24.34
CA MET A 1 -63.54 -12.73 25.52
C MET A 1 -62.10 -12.50 25.08
N ALA A 2 -61.24 -11.74 25.73
CA ALA A 2 -61.35 -10.67 26.71
C ALA A 2 -59.99 -9.95 26.64
N LEU A 3 -60.02 -8.62 26.74
CA LEU A 3 -58.85 -7.77 26.90
C LEU A 3 -58.10 -8.13 28.21
N LEU A 4 -56.77 -8.18 28.16
CA LEU A 4 -55.90 -8.19 29.34
C LEU A 4 -54.83 -7.12 29.09
N SER A 5 -55.08 -5.87 29.44
CA SER A 5 -55.02 -5.24 30.78
C SER A 5 -53.58 -4.97 31.23
N SER A 6 -53.28 -3.67 31.25
CA SER A 6 -52.08 -3.06 31.82
C SER A 6 -51.97 -3.32 33.31
N SER A 7 -50.78 -3.69 33.79
CA SER A 7 -50.45 -3.63 35.22
C SER A 7 -49.49 -2.49 35.47
N SER A 8 -50.03 -1.38 35.97
CA SER A 8 -49.31 -0.30 36.62
C SER A 8 -48.81 -0.77 37.99
N LYS A 9 -47.50 -0.78 38.22
CA LYS A 9 -46.95 -0.71 39.57
C LYS A 9 -46.46 0.71 39.80
N GLY A 10 -47.28 1.47 40.51
CA GLY A 10 -46.92 2.79 41.01
C GLY A 10 -45.80 2.67 42.03
N VAL A 11 -44.76 3.47 41.84
CA VAL A 11 -43.83 3.84 42.90
C VAL A 11 -44.07 5.32 43.15
N VAL A 12 -44.76 5.59 44.26
CA VAL A 12 -44.94 6.93 44.81
C VAL A 12 -43.66 7.24 45.58
N ILE A 13 -42.89 8.22 45.11
CA ILE A 13 -41.84 8.85 45.92
C ILE A 13 -42.17 10.34 45.98
N SER A 14 -42.43 10.77 47.21
CA SER A 14 -42.73 12.12 47.65
C SER A 14 -41.51 13.04 47.54
N LEU A 15 -41.67 14.16 46.83
CA LEU A 15 -40.85 15.37 47.01
C LEU A 15 -41.52 16.20 48.11
N PRO A 16 -40.76 16.62 49.15
CA PRO A 16 -40.24 17.98 49.07
C PRO A 16 -38.86 18.12 49.75
N VAL A 17 -37.79 18.20 48.96
CA VAL A 17 -36.57 18.95 49.35
C VAL A 17 -36.04 19.63 48.08
N LEU A 18 -36.73 20.68 47.68
CA LEU A 18 -36.12 21.76 46.91
C LEU A 18 -35.39 22.63 47.96
N VAL A 19 -34.21 23.18 47.58
CA VAL A 19 -33.30 24.03 48.39
C VAL A 19 -32.22 23.25 49.14
N LEU A 20 -31.12 22.93 48.44
CA LEU A 20 -29.71 23.08 48.92
C LEU A 20 -28.71 22.47 47.91
N THR A 21 -28.51 23.15 46.78
CA THR A 21 -27.26 23.06 45.99
C THR A 21 -26.94 24.41 45.33
N GLY A 22 -26.95 25.46 46.15
CA GLY A 22 -26.24 26.70 45.84
C GLY A 22 -24.84 26.64 46.45
N ALA A 23 -23.83 27.05 45.66
CA ALA A 23 -22.40 27.19 46.01
C ALA A 23 -21.48 26.00 45.70
N ALA A 24 -21.24 25.75 44.41
CA ALA A 24 -19.96 25.20 43.92
C ALA A 24 -19.76 25.46 42.42
N PHE A 25 -19.91 26.70 41.93
CA PHE A 25 -19.62 27.04 40.52
C PHE A 25 -19.04 28.46 40.34
N SER A 26 -18.20 28.92 41.28
CA SER A 26 -17.62 30.27 41.21
C SER A 26 -16.08 30.33 41.27
N ALA A 27 -15.36 29.25 40.95
CA ALA A 27 -13.88 29.26 41.09
C ALA A 27 -13.07 28.77 39.88
N VAL A 28 -13.66 28.61 38.68
CA VAL A 28 -12.88 28.18 37.49
C VAL A 28 -13.02 29.12 36.28
N LEU A 29 -13.82 30.19 36.37
CA LEU A 29 -14.03 31.16 35.28
C LEU A 29 -13.32 32.52 35.48
N LEU A 30 -12.21 32.55 36.24
CA LEU A 30 -11.39 33.75 36.44
C LEU A 30 -9.88 33.57 36.19
N PHE A 31 -9.48 32.49 35.52
CA PHE A 31 -8.08 32.25 35.12
C PHE A 31 -7.83 32.26 33.60
N PHE A 32 -8.79 32.70 32.79
CA PHE A 32 -8.65 32.80 31.33
C PHE A 32 -8.80 34.21 30.76
N LEU A 33 -8.67 35.26 31.59
CA LEU A 33 -8.82 36.65 31.11
C LEU A 33 -7.55 37.51 31.11
N PHE A 34 -6.37 37.01 31.47
CA PHE A 34 -5.12 37.76 31.32
C PHE A 34 -3.92 36.85 31.01
N SER A 35 -3.77 36.44 29.75
CA SER A 35 -2.49 36.00 29.17
C SER A 35 -2.59 36.01 27.65
N SER A 36 -2.56 37.20 27.05
CA SER A 36 -2.26 37.35 25.62
C SER A 36 -0.74 37.46 25.46
N PRO A 37 -0.08 36.63 24.65
CA PRO A 37 1.32 36.87 24.29
C PRO A 37 1.43 38.16 23.45
N PRO A 38 2.54 38.92 23.55
CA PRO A 38 2.73 40.13 22.76
C PRO A 38 2.85 39.79 21.26
N PRO A 39 2.46 40.71 20.36
CA PRO A 39 2.62 40.50 18.93
C PRO A 39 4.12 40.45 18.57
N PRO A 40 4.51 39.67 17.54
CA PRO A 40 5.87 39.70 17.05
C PRO A 40 6.17 41.08 16.43
N ALA A 41 7.38 41.59 16.68
CA ALA A 41 7.87 42.82 16.08
C ALA A 41 7.88 42.70 14.54
N PRO A 42 7.65 43.79 13.79
CA PRO A 42 7.74 43.75 12.33
C PRO A 42 9.19 43.48 11.92
N CYS A 43 9.43 42.31 11.32
CA CYS A 43 10.68 42.02 10.63
C CYS A 43 10.83 42.97 9.44
N ASN A 44 11.62 44.03 9.61
CA ASN A 44 12.15 44.81 8.50
C ASN A 44 13.22 43.98 7.78
N CYS A 45 12.82 43.24 6.75
CA CYS A 45 13.77 42.67 5.81
C CYS A 45 14.31 43.79 4.92
N LEU A 46 15.45 44.36 5.33
CA LEU A 46 16.31 45.17 4.47
C LEU A 46 16.84 44.27 3.35
N VAL A 47 16.34 44.47 2.13
CA VAL A 47 16.96 43.92 0.92
C VAL A 47 18.17 44.79 0.60
N THR A 48 19.37 44.31 0.93
CA THR A 48 20.62 44.87 0.42
C THR A 48 21.20 43.88 -0.59
N PRO A 49 21.44 44.27 -1.85
CA PRO A 49 22.04 43.39 -2.83
C PRO A 49 23.56 43.38 -2.63
N THR A 50 24.11 42.28 -2.13
CA THR A 50 25.55 42.06 -2.10
C THR A 50 25.92 41.05 -3.18
N THR A 51 26.32 41.58 -4.32
CA THR A 51 27.22 40.91 -5.27
C THR A 51 28.44 40.40 -4.49
N THR A 52 28.91 39.17 -4.75
CA THR A 52 30.30 38.83 -5.13
C THR A 52 30.61 37.33 -4.94
N THR A 53 31.20 36.77 -5.99
CA THR A 53 32.10 35.60 -6.10
C THR A 53 31.59 34.18 -5.91
N VAL A 54 31.54 33.50 -7.06
CA VAL A 54 31.61 32.06 -7.28
C VAL A 54 32.94 31.52 -6.72
N ALA A 55 32.86 30.57 -5.79
CA ALA A 55 33.92 29.61 -5.53
C ALA A 55 33.35 28.20 -5.79
N ALA A 56 33.89 27.54 -6.80
CA ALA A 56 33.53 26.19 -7.19
C ALA A 56 34.04 25.19 -6.14
N VAL A 57 33.12 24.42 -5.56
CA VAL A 57 33.43 23.12 -4.98
C VAL A 57 32.45 22.13 -5.61
N GLY A 58 33.01 21.17 -6.33
CA GLY A 58 32.27 20.14 -7.06
C GLY A 58 31.49 19.25 -6.09
N GLY A 59 30.16 19.34 -6.19
CA GLY A 59 29.22 18.34 -5.71
C GLY A 59 28.27 18.04 -6.86
N SER A 60 28.29 16.79 -7.34
CA SER A 60 27.43 16.31 -8.43
C SER A 60 25.96 16.53 -8.09
N ARG A 61 25.21 17.06 -9.06
CA ARG A 61 23.75 17.19 -9.09
C ARG A 61 23.11 15.83 -8.79
N SER A 62 22.15 15.73 -7.88
CA SER A 62 20.74 15.72 -8.28
C SER A 62 19.80 16.14 -7.14
N GLY A 63 19.83 17.42 -6.76
CA GLY A 63 18.67 18.06 -6.16
C GLY A 63 17.68 18.42 -7.28
N ALA A 64 17.03 17.41 -7.88
CA ALA A 64 15.79 17.68 -8.58
C ALA A 64 14.82 18.11 -7.49
N GLY A 65 14.47 19.40 -7.45
CA GLY A 65 13.48 19.89 -6.49
C GLY A 65 12.28 18.96 -6.53
N GLU A 66 11.91 18.42 -5.37
CA GLU A 66 10.82 17.45 -5.25
C GLU A 66 9.59 18.02 -5.96
N ARG A 67 9.24 17.43 -7.10
CA ARG A 67 8.13 17.91 -7.93
C ARG A 67 6.84 17.57 -7.20
N ILE A 68 6.13 18.59 -6.73
CA ILE A 68 4.94 18.44 -5.89
C ILE A 68 3.68 18.07 -6.72
N SER A 69 3.64 18.44 -8.00
CA SER A 69 2.43 18.32 -8.82
C SER A 69 2.54 17.28 -9.93
N THR A 70 1.44 16.54 -10.13
CA THR A 70 1.21 15.65 -11.27
C THR A 70 1.20 16.44 -12.57
N THR A 71 1.93 15.94 -13.57
CA THR A 71 2.06 16.53 -14.90
C THR A 71 1.23 15.82 -15.96
N ILE A 72 1.10 16.44 -17.13
CA ILE A 72 0.41 15.84 -18.28
C ILE A 72 1.13 14.55 -18.69
N GLU A 73 2.47 14.54 -18.64
CA GLU A 73 3.27 13.36 -18.96
C GLU A 73 3.02 12.21 -17.96
N ASP A 74 2.77 12.53 -16.68
CA ASP A 74 2.39 11.53 -15.68
C ASP A 74 1.03 10.89 -16.00
N ILE A 75 0.06 11.71 -16.40
CA ILE A 75 -1.29 11.24 -16.77
C ILE A 75 -1.23 10.40 -18.05
N GLU A 76 -0.50 10.85 -19.05
CA GLU A 76 -0.28 10.09 -20.30
C GLU A 76 0.42 8.77 -20.05
N TRP A 77 1.41 8.75 -19.15
CA TRP A 77 2.08 7.51 -18.75
C TRP A 77 1.09 6.51 -18.13
N VAL A 78 0.26 6.93 -17.15
CA VAL A 78 -0.75 6.04 -16.56
C VAL A 78 -1.72 5.49 -17.61
N LYS A 79 -2.20 6.35 -18.51
CA LYS A 79 -3.10 5.92 -19.60
C LYS A 79 -2.45 4.83 -20.46
N LYS A 80 -1.17 5.00 -20.84
CA LYS A 80 -0.40 3.99 -21.56
C LYS A 80 -0.19 2.70 -20.76
N GLN A 81 -0.01 2.78 -19.44
CA GLN A 81 0.10 1.58 -18.61
C GLN A 81 -1.22 0.80 -18.56
N ILE A 82 -2.35 1.47 -18.46
CA ILE A 82 -3.68 0.83 -18.48
C ILE A 82 -3.92 0.14 -19.82
N GLU A 83 -3.62 0.82 -20.93
CA GLU A 83 -3.76 0.26 -22.28
C GLU A 83 -2.78 -0.89 -22.53
N GLY A 84 -1.49 -0.72 -22.21
CA GLY A 84 -0.45 -1.71 -22.43
C GLY A 84 -0.61 -2.99 -21.60
N ASN A 85 -1.30 -2.89 -20.46
CA ASN A 85 -1.70 -4.04 -19.66
C ASN A 85 -3.05 -4.65 -20.07
N GLY A 86 -3.74 -4.06 -21.06
CA GLY A 86 -5.06 -4.49 -21.50
C GLY A 86 -6.08 -4.47 -20.37
N LEU A 87 -6.07 -3.41 -19.56
CA LEU A 87 -6.96 -3.27 -18.40
C LEU A 87 -8.27 -2.62 -18.81
N HIS A 88 -9.36 -3.30 -18.51
CA HIS A 88 -10.73 -2.86 -18.71
C HIS A 88 -11.46 -2.81 -17.37
N MET A 89 -12.42 -1.90 -17.25
CA MET A 89 -13.29 -1.86 -16.09
C MET A 89 -14.17 -3.10 -16.09
N ALA A 90 -14.17 -3.86 -14.99
CA ALA A 90 -14.99 -5.05 -14.82
C ALA A 90 -15.84 -4.94 -13.54
N ASP A 91 -16.90 -5.75 -13.47
CA ASP A 91 -17.77 -5.80 -12.30
C ASP A 91 -17.05 -6.43 -11.09
N ASN A 92 -17.30 -5.88 -9.91
CA ASN A 92 -16.68 -6.33 -8.67
C ASN A 92 -17.34 -7.62 -8.15
N VAL A 93 -16.79 -8.77 -8.56
CA VAL A 93 -17.27 -10.12 -8.21
C VAL A 93 -16.24 -10.91 -7.42
N LEU A 94 -16.70 -11.95 -6.70
CA LEU A 94 -15.85 -12.81 -5.89
C LEU A 94 -14.85 -13.56 -6.78
N ARG A 95 -13.56 -13.45 -6.46
CA ARG A 95 -12.46 -14.06 -7.22
C ARG A 95 -11.55 -14.81 -6.26
N LYS A 96 -10.74 -15.75 -6.78
CA LYS A 96 -9.89 -16.60 -5.92
C LYS A 96 -8.89 -15.72 -5.15
N GLY A 97 -9.03 -15.67 -3.82
CA GLY A 97 -8.20 -14.83 -2.95
C GLY A 97 -8.71 -13.39 -2.78
N ILE A 98 -9.88 -13.05 -3.33
CA ILE A 98 -10.50 -11.73 -3.29
C ILE A 98 -11.96 -11.90 -2.89
N ASN A 99 -12.30 -11.40 -1.69
CA ASN A 99 -13.65 -11.51 -1.12
C ASN A 99 -14.32 -10.12 -1.07
N PRO A 100 -15.04 -9.70 -2.12
CA PRO A 100 -15.66 -8.37 -2.19
C PRO A 100 -16.75 -8.18 -1.13
N ARG A 101 -16.94 -6.93 -0.68
CA ARG A 101 -17.96 -6.57 0.32
C ARG A 101 -19.34 -6.47 -0.34
N THR A 102 -20.40 -6.54 0.47
CA THR A 102 -21.77 -6.33 -0.02
C THR A 102 -22.16 -4.86 0.02
N ARG A 103 -22.98 -4.43 -0.95
CA ARG A 103 -23.47 -3.05 -1.10
C ARG A 103 -24.19 -2.50 0.14
N GLN A 104 -24.72 -3.35 1.02
CA GLN A 104 -25.39 -2.91 2.26
C GLN A 104 -24.40 -2.56 3.38
N GLN A 105 -23.22 -3.21 3.41
CA GLN A 105 -22.10 -2.86 4.29
C GLN A 105 -21.45 -1.54 3.84
N GLN A 106 -21.36 -1.32 2.53
CA GLN A 106 -20.83 -0.08 1.95
C GLN A 106 -21.83 1.08 1.99
N LEU A 107 -23.13 0.82 1.86
CA LEU A 107 -24.19 1.83 1.91
C LEU A 107 -24.42 2.35 3.34
N GLN A 108 -24.11 1.57 4.36
CA GLN A 108 -24.05 2.06 5.74
C GLN A 108 -22.89 3.06 5.92
N ASP A 109 -21.72 2.76 5.33
CA ASP A 109 -20.58 3.67 5.26
C ASP A 109 -20.93 4.95 4.44
N LEU A 110 -21.60 4.82 3.29
CA LEU A 110 -21.93 5.95 2.40
C LEU A 110 -23.06 6.86 2.96
N LEU A 111 -24.03 6.29 3.68
CA LEU A 111 -25.15 7.03 4.29
C LEU A 111 -24.76 7.75 5.59
N GLN A 112 -23.78 7.25 6.36
CA GLN A 112 -23.28 7.90 7.58
C GLN A 112 -22.35 9.09 7.28
N PHE A 113 -21.61 9.06 6.17
CA PHE A 113 -20.50 9.99 5.93
C PHE A 113 -20.66 10.96 4.74
N LYS A 114 -21.83 11.04 4.09
CA LYS A 114 -22.25 12.06 3.10
C LYS A 114 -21.12 12.73 2.29
N GLY A 115 -20.57 12.06 1.29
CA GLY A 115 -19.95 12.78 0.19
C GLY A 115 -18.80 12.09 -0.50
N ILE A 116 -18.97 11.88 -1.80
CA ILE A 116 -17.96 12.15 -2.83
C ILE A 116 -18.72 12.65 -4.08
N SER A 117 -18.30 13.78 -4.66
CA SER A 117 -18.92 14.37 -5.86
C SER A 117 -18.21 13.82 -7.10
N HIS A 118 -18.98 13.24 -8.03
CA HIS A 118 -18.49 12.80 -9.34
C HIS A 118 -19.13 13.62 -10.46
N TYR A 119 -18.39 13.81 -11.54
CA TYR A 119 -18.92 14.29 -12.82
C TYR A 119 -19.47 13.10 -13.61
N GLU A 120 -20.75 13.14 -13.98
CA GLU A 120 -21.40 12.13 -14.82
C GLU A 120 -21.60 12.65 -16.26
N GLY A 121 -21.70 11.73 -17.23
CA GLY A 121 -22.06 12.05 -18.62
C GLY A 121 -20.91 12.50 -19.52
N GLU A 122 -21.24 13.09 -20.68
CA GLU A 122 -20.28 13.44 -21.75
C GLU A 122 -19.16 14.41 -21.31
N GLN A 123 -19.40 15.18 -20.24
CA GLN A 123 -18.41 16.11 -19.69
C GLN A 123 -17.23 15.40 -19.02
N ALA A 124 -17.38 14.14 -18.57
CA ALA A 124 -16.30 13.37 -17.93
C ALA A 124 -15.06 13.18 -18.83
N ASN A 125 -15.22 13.29 -20.15
CA ASN A 125 -14.13 13.12 -21.12
C ASN A 125 -13.35 14.41 -21.43
N ASN A 126 -13.77 15.57 -20.90
CA ASN A 126 -13.21 16.88 -21.25
C ASN A 126 -12.41 17.53 -20.10
N HIS A 127 -11.68 16.70 -19.33
CA HIS A 127 -10.92 17.14 -18.16
C HIS A 127 -9.52 16.52 -18.09
N THR A 128 -8.59 17.18 -17.39
CA THR A 128 -7.22 16.70 -17.15
C THR A 128 -7.15 15.62 -16.05
N ALA A 129 -8.25 15.34 -15.36
CA ALA A 129 -8.33 14.35 -14.28
C ALA A 129 -8.55 12.92 -14.82
N LEU A 130 -7.96 11.92 -14.15
CA LEU A 130 -8.19 10.50 -14.45
C LEU A 130 -9.56 10.07 -13.87
N PRO A 131 -10.49 9.51 -14.67
CA PRO A 131 -11.75 9.02 -14.13
C PRO A 131 -11.50 7.82 -13.22
N CYS A 132 -12.05 7.85 -12.01
CA CYS A 132 -11.95 6.80 -11.00
C CYS A 132 -13.36 6.31 -10.62
N PRO A 133 -13.64 4.99 -10.72
CA PRO A 133 -14.88 4.38 -10.26
C PRO A 133 -15.22 4.75 -8.81
N GLY A 134 -16.50 4.95 -8.50
CA GLY A 134 -16.95 5.35 -7.17
C GLY A 134 -16.63 4.31 -6.08
N GLU A 135 -16.62 3.02 -6.44
CA GLU A 135 -16.27 1.91 -5.55
C GLU A 135 -14.80 1.97 -5.09
N LEU A 136 -13.91 2.46 -5.95
CA LEU A 136 -12.51 2.71 -5.59
C LEU A 136 -12.37 3.95 -4.70
N LEU A 137 -13.21 4.97 -4.90
CA LEU A 137 -13.19 6.17 -4.07
C LEU A 137 -13.67 5.95 -2.63
N VAL A 138 -14.43 4.87 -2.39
CA VAL A 138 -14.78 4.41 -1.03
C VAL A 138 -13.83 3.35 -0.51
N GLU A 139 -12.69 3.15 -1.18
CA GLU A 139 -11.61 2.27 -0.76
C GLU A 139 -12.03 0.82 -0.54
N GLU A 140 -13.02 0.33 -1.30
CA GLU A 140 -13.50 -1.04 -1.14
C GLU A 140 -12.36 -2.06 -1.31
N HIS A 141 -11.46 -1.78 -2.25
CA HIS A 141 -10.34 -2.65 -2.58
C HIS A 141 -9.37 -2.88 -1.43
N HIS A 142 -9.33 -2.01 -0.42
CA HIS A 142 -8.55 -2.23 0.81
C HIS A 142 -9.05 -3.43 1.62
N SER A 143 -10.31 -3.83 1.43
CA SER A 143 -10.94 -4.94 2.16
C SER A 143 -10.86 -6.28 1.44
N ASN A 144 -10.35 -6.30 0.21
CA ASN A 144 -10.24 -7.51 -0.59
C ASN A 144 -9.10 -8.42 -0.13
N TYR A 145 -8.16 -7.88 0.64
CA TYR A 145 -6.96 -8.56 1.12
C TYR A 145 -7.14 -8.91 2.59
N GLY A 146 -6.73 -10.12 2.99
CA GLY A 146 -7.06 -10.70 4.30
C GLY A 146 -6.51 -9.98 5.53
N GLU A 147 -5.67 -8.95 5.37
CA GLU A 147 -5.16 -8.15 6.48
C GLU A 147 -5.45 -6.65 6.25
N PRO A 148 -5.49 -5.83 7.32
CA PRO A 148 -5.73 -4.40 7.20
C PRO A 148 -4.74 -3.71 6.26
N TRP A 149 -5.22 -2.70 5.53
CA TRP A 149 -4.41 -1.93 4.58
C TRP A 149 -3.14 -1.35 5.21
N ALA A 150 -3.25 -0.83 6.44
CA ALA A 150 -2.14 -0.24 7.17
C ALA A 150 -0.97 -1.22 7.47
N GLY A 151 -1.19 -2.54 7.38
CA GLY A 151 -0.13 -3.54 7.51
C GLY A 151 0.87 -3.56 6.35
N GLY A 152 0.56 -2.90 5.23
CA GLY A 152 1.50 -2.74 4.13
C GLY A 152 2.82 -2.09 4.55
N ARG A 153 2.77 -1.14 5.49
CA ARG A 153 3.96 -0.43 5.98
C ARG A 153 4.88 -1.34 6.77
N ASP A 154 4.35 -2.09 7.71
CA ASP A 154 5.13 -2.99 8.58
C ASP A 154 5.86 -4.04 7.73
N VAL A 155 5.16 -4.63 6.75
CA VAL A 155 5.76 -5.59 5.80
C VAL A 155 6.88 -4.94 4.98
N PHE A 156 6.68 -3.71 4.50
CA PHE A 156 7.73 -2.97 3.80
C PHE A 156 8.97 -2.77 4.67
N GLU A 157 8.81 -2.27 5.90
CA GLU A 157 9.94 -2.00 6.81
C GLU A 157 10.72 -3.29 7.11
N PHE A 158 10.01 -4.38 7.41
CA PHE A 158 10.62 -5.70 7.64
C PHE A 158 11.42 -6.20 6.43
N LEU A 159 10.84 -6.15 5.23
CA LEU A 159 11.49 -6.66 4.02
C LEU A 159 12.66 -5.77 3.59
N ALA A 160 12.50 -4.45 3.67
CA ALA A 160 13.54 -3.50 3.32
C ALA A 160 14.77 -3.65 4.23
N GLU A 161 14.55 -3.82 5.54
CA GLU A 161 15.62 -4.07 6.51
C GLU A 161 16.29 -5.43 6.26
N SER A 162 15.49 -6.49 6.08
CA SER A 162 15.98 -7.87 5.90
C SER A 162 16.81 -8.06 4.62
N ALA A 163 16.55 -7.25 3.60
CA ALA A 163 17.28 -7.26 2.33
C ALA A 163 18.31 -6.12 2.22
N HIS A 164 18.47 -5.28 3.25
CA HIS A 164 19.37 -4.14 3.29
C HIS A 164 19.20 -3.19 2.10
N LEU A 165 17.95 -2.85 1.81
CA LEU A 165 17.64 -2.03 0.64
C LEU A 165 18.10 -0.59 0.80
N THR A 166 18.38 0.03 -0.34
CA THR A 166 18.67 1.45 -0.49
C THR A 166 17.71 2.03 -1.54
N PRO A 167 17.61 3.35 -1.71
CA PRO A 167 16.82 3.93 -2.79
C PRO A 167 17.24 3.44 -4.19
N ASP A 168 18.50 3.04 -4.38
CA ASP A 168 19.01 2.51 -5.65
C ASP A 168 18.71 1.01 -5.87
N SER A 169 18.15 0.32 -4.88
CA SER A 169 17.81 -1.09 -5.00
C SER A 169 16.68 -1.32 -6.00
N GLN A 170 16.67 -2.50 -6.63
CA GLN A 170 15.65 -2.96 -7.56
C GLN A 170 14.77 -4.01 -6.88
N VAL A 171 13.46 -3.79 -6.87
CA VAL A 171 12.48 -4.64 -6.17
C VAL A 171 11.43 -5.18 -7.12
N LEU A 172 11.14 -6.47 -7.02
CA LEU A 172 10.03 -7.13 -7.72
C LEU A 172 9.03 -7.75 -6.74
N GLU A 173 7.79 -7.31 -6.82
CA GLU A 173 6.66 -7.95 -6.12
C GLU A 173 5.95 -8.95 -7.06
N ILE A 174 5.73 -10.17 -6.58
CA ILE A 174 4.88 -11.15 -7.24
C ILE A 174 3.49 -11.09 -6.60
N GLY A 175 2.50 -10.71 -7.40
CA GLY A 175 1.11 -10.51 -7.01
C GLY A 175 0.92 -9.30 -6.09
N CYS A 176 1.20 -8.09 -6.60
CA CYS A 176 1.12 -6.87 -5.80
C CYS A 176 -0.30 -6.43 -5.43
N GLY A 177 -1.33 -7.06 -5.99
CA GLY A 177 -2.71 -6.67 -5.77
C GLY A 177 -2.92 -5.20 -6.11
N THR A 178 -3.47 -4.43 -5.15
CA THR A 178 -3.65 -2.98 -5.28
C THR A 178 -2.47 -2.17 -4.77
N LEU A 179 -1.28 -2.77 -4.62
CA LEU A 179 -0.05 -2.14 -4.10
C LEU A 179 -0.04 -1.86 -2.59
N ARG A 180 -0.67 -2.72 -1.77
CA ARG A 180 -0.68 -2.53 -0.30
C ARG A 180 0.72 -2.34 0.28
N VAL A 181 1.63 -3.24 -0.06
CA VAL A 181 3.06 -3.14 0.31
C VAL A 181 3.80 -2.30 -0.72
N GLY A 182 3.51 -2.53 -2.01
CA GLY A 182 4.16 -1.86 -3.14
C GLY A 182 4.21 -0.33 -3.05
N LEU A 183 3.16 0.34 -2.55
CA LEU A 183 3.16 1.81 -2.39
C LEU A 183 4.32 2.33 -1.54
N HIS A 184 4.69 1.61 -0.48
CA HIS A 184 5.79 1.99 0.40
C HIS A 184 7.14 1.82 -0.30
N PHE A 185 7.32 0.73 -1.04
CA PHE A 185 8.51 0.54 -1.88
C PHE A 185 8.60 1.60 -2.97
N ILE A 186 7.52 1.87 -3.69
CA ILE A 186 7.48 2.86 -4.77
C ILE A 186 7.84 4.25 -4.24
N ARG A 187 7.40 4.60 -3.03
CA ARG A 187 7.78 5.86 -2.39
C ARG A 187 9.27 5.92 -2.04
N TYR A 188 9.80 4.85 -1.47
CA TYR A 188 11.17 4.77 -0.96
C TYR A 188 12.24 4.68 -2.07
N LEU A 189 12.01 3.85 -3.08
CA LEU A 189 12.98 3.57 -4.14
C LEU A 189 13.07 4.72 -5.14
N ASN A 190 14.16 4.80 -5.89
CA ASN A 190 14.28 5.72 -7.02
C ASN A 190 13.23 5.40 -8.11
N PRO A 191 12.90 6.38 -8.98
CA PRO A 191 11.95 6.13 -10.07
C PRO A 191 12.34 4.89 -10.89
N GLU A 192 11.35 4.14 -11.36
CA GLU A 192 11.50 2.94 -12.19
C GLU A 192 12.14 1.72 -11.49
N HIS A 193 12.38 1.79 -10.17
CA HIS A 193 13.04 0.70 -9.43
C HIS A 193 12.08 -0.30 -8.76
N PHE A 194 10.77 -0.09 -8.90
CA PHE A 194 9.76 -1.02 -8.40
C PHE A 194 9.03 -1.69 -9.55
N HIS A 195 9.07 -3.02 -9.58
CA HIS A 195 8.38 -3.85 -10.55
C HIS A 195 7.31 -4.72 -9.87
N CYS A 196 6.23 -5.01 -10.59
CA CYS A 196 5.22 -5.96 -10.13
C CYS A 196 4.69 -6.82 -11.27
N LEU A 197 4.49 -8.12 -11.01
CA LEU A 197 3.67 -9.02 -11.82
C LEU A 197 2.36 -9.35 -11.09
N GLU A 198 1.21 -8.97 -11.64
CA GLU A 198 -0.11 -9.24 -11.04
C GLU A 198 -1.08 -9.81 -12.09
N ARG A 199 -1.93 -10.75 -11.69
CA ARG A 199 -2.93 -11.35 -12.60
C ARG A 199 -4.26 -10.60 -12.58
N ASP A 200 -4.59 -10.01 -11.45
CA ASP A 200 -5.91 -9.49 -11.16
C ASP A 200 -6.10 -8.10 -11.76
N GLU A 201 -6.94 -8.04 -12.78
CA GLU A 201 -7.20 -6.84 -13.57
C GLU A 201 -7.83 -5.71 -12.75
N LEU A 202 -8.78 -6.01 -11.86
CA LEU A 202 -9.38 -4.97 -11.01
C LEU A 202 -8.38 -4.44 -9.98
N SER A 203 -7.52 -5.30 -9.46
CA SER A 203 -6.47 -4.87 -8.56
C SER A 203 -5.49 -3.93 -9.25
N LEU A 204 -5.08 -4.27 -10.47
CA LEU A 204 -4.27 -3.38 -11.32
C LEU A 204 -5.01 -2.08 -11.65
N MET A 205 -6.31 -2.15 -11.91
CA MET A 205 -7.12 -0.96 -12.16
C MET A 205 -7.13 -0.02 -10.95
N ALA A 206 -7.31 -0.56 -9.75
CA ALA A 206 -7.23 0.20 -8.50
C ALA A 206 -5.83 0.77 -8.26
N ALA A 207 -4.78 -0.02 -8.50
CA ALA A 207 -3.40 0.43 -8.41
C ALA A 207 -3.14 1.67 -9.29
N PHE A 208 -3.52 1.62 -10.57
CA PHE A 208 -3.25 2.69 -11.53
C PHE A 208 -4.19 3.89 -11.44
N ARG A 209 -5.49 3.67 -11.17
CA ARG A 209 -6.49 4.75 -11.17
C ARG A 209 -6.72 5.39 -9.82
N TYR A 210 -6.44 4.69 -8.72
CA TYR A 210 -6.68 5.18 -7.37
C TYR A 210 -5.37 5.34 -6.60
N GLU A 211 -4.65 4.24 -6.38
CA GLU A 211 -3.57 4.21 -5.38
C GLU A 211 -2.37 5.07 -5.77
N LEU A 212 -1.83 4.89 -6.98
CA LEU A 212 -0.69 5.69 -7.43
C LEU A 212 -1.03 7.20 -7.54
N PRO A 213 -2.18 7.62 -8.13
CA PRO A 213 -2.59 9.02 -8.13
C PRO A 213 -2.84 9.59 -6.73
N ALA A 214 -3.60 8.90 -5.89
CA ALA A 214 -3.98 9.38 -4.56
C ALA A 214 -2.77 9.55 -3.64
N GLN A 215 -1.74 8.71 -3.81
CA GLN A 215 -0.49 8.81 -3.06
C GLN A 215 0.54 9.74 -3.70
N GLY A 216 0.24 10.36 -4.86
CA GLY A 216 1.15 11.26 -5.56
C GLY A 216 2.40 10.58 -6.13
N LEU A 217 2.29 9.31 -6.52
CA LEU A 217 3.45 8.47 -6.88
C LEU A 217 3.61 8.23 -8.39
N LEU A 218 2.83 8.92 -9.24
CA LEU A 218 2.89 8.70 -10.69
C LEU A 218 4.30 8.93 -11.25
N ASN A 219 4.99 9.98 -10.79
CA ASN A 219 6.35 10.33 -11.18
C ASN A 219 7.40 9.25 -10.85
N LYS A 220 7.09 8.30 -9.97
CA LYS A 220 7.97 7.18 -9.62
C LYS A 220 7.98 6.08 -10.68
N ARG A 221 7.05 6.10 -11.63
CA ARG A 221 7.05 5.21 -12.82
C ARG A 221 7.26 3.72 -12.51
N PRO A 222 6.52 3.11 -11.56
CA PRO A 222 6.65 1.68 -11.30
C PRO A 222 6.31 0.86 -12.55
N LEU A 223 7.06 -0.22 -12.80
CA LEU A 223 6.84 -1.11 -13.94
C LEU A 223 5.90 -2.25 -13.51
N ILE A 224 4.61 -2.10 -13.77
CA ILE A 224 3.60 -3.06 -13.34
C ILE A 224 3.03 -3.77 -14.57
N VAL A 225 3.10 -5.09 -14.55
CA VAL A 225 2.76 -5.97 -15.68
C VAL A 225 1.65 -6.93 -15.30
N ARG A 226 0.64 -7.03 -16.16
CA ARG A 226 -0.38 -8.06 -16.09
C ARG A 226 0.16 -9.41 -16.57
N GLY A 227 0.03 -10.44 -15.74
CA GLY A 227 0.37 -11.81 -16.10
C GLY A 227 0.12 -12.81 -14.98
N GLU A 228 -0.11 -14.08 -15.34
CA GLU A 228 -0.38 -15.17 -14.38
C GLU A 228 0.53 -16.39 -14.56
N ASP A 229 1.42 -16.36 -15.54
CA ASP A 229 2.23 -17.48 -16.01
C ASP A 229 3.69 -17.39 -15.54
N MET A 230 3.98 -16.49 -14.59
CA MET A 230 5.33 -16.19 -14.10
C MET A 230 6.28 -15.83 -15.25
N ASP A 231 5.79 -15.18 -16.31
CA ASP A 231 6.64 -14.60 -17.34
C ASP A 231 7.15 -13.22 -16.91
N PHE A 232 8.47 -13.07 -16.94
CA PHE A 232 9.19 -11.86 -16.56
C PHE A 232 9.89 -11.19 -17.74
N SER A 233 9.63 -11.66 -18.98
CA SER A 233 10.23 -11.13 -20.21
C SER A 233 9.91 -9.64 -20.42
N LYS A 234 8.71 -9.21 -20.02
CA LYS A 234 8.22 -7.83 -20.13
C LYS A 234 8.96 -6.83 -19.25
N PHE A 235 9.71 -7.27 -18.23
CA PHE A 235 10.56 -6.40 -17.42
C PHE A 235 11.96 -6.17 -18.03
N GLY A 236 12.21 -6.72 -19.23
CA GLY A 236 13.52 -6.67 -19.87
C GLY A 236 14.49 -7.73 -19.35
N SER A 237 15.58 -7.94 -20.09
CA SER A 237 16.62 -8.94 -19.79
C SER A 237 17.74 -8.41 -18.90
N GLY A 238 17.90 -7.08 -18.77
CA GLY A 238 19.03 -6.46 -18.06
C GLY A 238 18.82 -6.23 -16.57
N THR A 239 17.59 -6.29 -16.07
CA THR A 239 17.29 -5.95 -14.66
C THR A 239 17.60 -7.12 -13.73
N MET A 240 18.35 -6.81 -12.67
CA MET A 240 18.70 -7.73 -11.58
C MET A 240 18.20 -7.15 -10.26
N TYR A 241 17.47 -7.95 -9.48
CA TYR A 241 16.79 -7.50 -8.28
C TYR A 241 17.60 -7.77 -7.02
N ASP A 242 17.57 -6.80 -6.11
CA ASP A 242 18.04 -6.91 -4.73
C ASP A 242 17.03 -7.71 -3.89
N LEU A 243 15.75 -7.44 -4.12
CA LEU A 243 14.65 -8.12 -3.44
C LEU A 243 13.58 -8.57 -4.45
N ILE A 244 13.17 -9.82 -4.31
CA ILE A 244 11.96 -10.35 -4.90
C ILE A 244 11.07 -10.86 -3.77
N TYR A 245 9.80 -10.51 -3.73
CA TYR A 245 8.93 -11.01 -2.66
C TYR A 245 7.53 -11.39 -3.14
N ALA A 246 6.91 -12.30 -2.39
CA ALA A 246 5.56 -12.80 -2.63
C ALA A 246 4.82 -12.90 -1.29
N SER A 247 3.96 -11.92 -0.99
CA SER A 247 3.10 -11.92 0.20
C SER A 247 1.81 -12.67 -0.09
N ALA A 248 1.58 -13.79 0.59
CA ALA A 248 0.39 -14.63 0.46
C ALA A 248 0.05 -15.14 -0.97
N VAL A 249 0.99 -15.11 -1.93
CA VAL A 249 0.68 -15.45 -3.34
C VAL A 249 0.88 -16.93 -3.66
N PHE A 250 2.02 -17.51 -3.29
CA PHE A 250 2.38 -18.88 -3.71
C PHE A 250 1.43 -19.96 -3.18
N LEU A 251 0.73 -19.70 -2.07
CA LEU A 251 -0.28 -20.63 -1.54
C LEU A 251 -1.52 -20.76 -2.41
N HIS A 252 -1.75 -19.82 -3.33
CA HIS A 252 -2.86 -19.83 -4.28
C HIS A 252 -2.47 -20.36 -5.67
N MET A 253 -1.18 -20.66 -5.87
CA MET A 253 -0.62 -21.11 -7.15
C MET A 253 -0.35 -22.62 -7.17
N PRO A 254 -0.42 -23.27 -8.34
CA PRO A 254 0.03 -24.65 -8.48
C PRO A 254 1.54 -24.78 -8.23
N ASP A 255 1.96 -25.81 -7.48
CA ASP A 255 3.37 -26.02 -7.11
C ASP A 255 4.31 -26.04 -8.33
N LYS A 256 3.88 -26.66 -9.45
CA LYS A 256 4.66 -26.70 -10.70
C LYS A 256 4.93 -25.29 -11.24
N LEU A 257 3.94 -24.39 -11.17
CA LEU A 257 4.08 -23.02 -11.66
C LEU A 257 5.01 -22.20 -10.75
N VAL A 258 4.92 -22.40 -9.43
CA VAL A 258 5.86 -21.77 -8.48
C VAL A 258 7.30 -22.17 -8.78
N TRP A 259 7.56 -23.45 -9.05
CA TRP A 259 8.90 -23.92 -9.41
C TRP A 259 9.42 -23.35 -10.74
N VAL A 260 8.57 -23.27 -11.76
CA VAL A 260 8.92 -22.60 -13.04
C VAL A 260 9.25 -21.13 -12.80
N GLY A 261 8.46 -20.46 -11.96
CA GLY A 261 8.72 -19.08 -11.56
C GLY A 261 10.06 -18.91 -10.85
N LEU A 262 10.36 -19.76 -9.87
CA LEU A 262 11.63 -19.71 -9.14
C LEU A 262 12.84 -19.93 -10.06
N GLU A 263 12.74 -20.83 -11.05
CA GLU A 263 13.79 -21.03 -12.05
C GLU A 263 14.05 -19.76 -12.87
N ARG A 264 13.00 -19.08 -13.31
CA ARG A 264 13.11 -17.82 -14.06
C ARG A 264 13.63 -16.66 -13.18
N LEU A 265 13.23 -16.62 -11.91
CA LEU A 265 13.61 -15.56 -10.98
C LEU A 265 15.04 -15.71 -10.46
N ALA A 266 15.55 -16.94 -10.32
CA ALA A 266 16.91 -17.19 -9.84
C ALA A 266 17.95 -16.45 -10.70
N GLY A 267 17.79 -16.47 -12.03
CA GLY A 267 18.65 -15.76 -12.97
C GLY A 267 18.56 -14.23 -12.88
N LYS A 268 17.47 -13.70 -12.32
CA LYS A 268 17.18 -12.26 -12.18
C LYS A 268 17.53 -11.69 -10.80
N LEU A 269 17.99 -12.50 -9.85
CA LEU A 269 18.50 -11.98 -8.56
C LEU A 269 19.94 -11.51 -8.68
N LYS A 270 20.33 -10.42 -8.02
CA LYS A 270 21.74 -10.04 -7.89
C LYS A 270 22.53 -11.20 -7.25
N PRO A 271 23.70 -11.58 -7.80
CA PRO A 271 24.54 -12.62 -7.19
C PRO A 271 24.93 -12.27 -5.76
N LEU A 272 24.90 -13.27 -4.86
CA LEU A 272 25.32 -13.19 -3.44
C LEU A 272 24.45 -12.29 -2.53
N GLU A 273 23.93 -11.18 -3.04
CA GLU A 273 23.19 -10.18 -2.28
C GLU A 273 21.67 -10.29 -2.49
N GLY A 274 21.22 -10.73 -3.67
CA GLY A 274 19.80 -10.86 -3.97
C GLY A 274 19.06 -11.83 -3.04
N ARG A 275 17.89 -11.41 -2.57
CA ARG A 275 17.00 -12.20 -1.70
C ARG A 275 15.64 -12.45 -2.34
N ILE A 276 15.09 -13.64 -2.10
CA ILE A 276 13.65 -13.92 -2.28
C ILE A 276 13.02 -14.12 -0.91
N PHE A 277 11.89 -13.45 -0.66
CA PHE A 277 11.06 -13.68 0.52
C PHE A 277 9.65 -14.13 0.14
N VAL A 278 9.20 -15.24 0.72
CA VAL A 278 7.85 -15.78 0.50
C VAL A 278 7.15 -15.93 1.84
N SER A 279 5.92 -15.46 1.98
CA SER A 279 5.21 -15.50 3.25
C SER A 279 4.24 -16.69 3.41
N HIS A 280 3.72 -16.85 4.64
CA HIS A 280 2.77 -17.88 5.09
C HIS A 280 3.30 -19.32 5.08
N ASN A 281 3.60 -19.87 3.90
CA ASN A 281 4.13 -21.23 3.78
C ASN A 281 4.87 -21.46 2.46
N ILE A 282 5.70 -22.50 2.45
CA ILE A 282 6.39 -22.99 1.26
C ILE A 282 5.90 -24.41 0.89
N LYS A 283 4.58 -24.60 0.77
CA LYS A 283 3.99 -25.91 0.44
C LYS A 283 4.58 -26.56 -0.82
N PHE A 284 4.92 -25.74 -1.83
CA PHE A 284 5.60 -26.20 -3.05
C PHE A 284 6.95 -26.90 -2.78
N CYS A 285 7.59 -26.58 -1.66
CA CYS A 285 8.84 -27.16 -1.19
C CYS A 285 8.57 -28.29 -0.19
N SER A 286 7.76 -28.06 0.85
CA SER A 286 7.53 -29.05 1.92
C SER A 286 6.82 -30.32 1.45
N ARG A 287 6.03 -30.26 0.37
CA ARG A 287 5.37 -31.43 -0.23
C ARG A 287 6.31 -32.37 -0.99
N LEU A 288 7.52 -31.93 -1.35
CA LEU A 288 8.49 -32.80 -2.04
C LEU A 288 9.07 -33.87 -1.12
N GLY A 289 9.13 -33.60 0.19
CA GLY A 289 9.69 -34.52 1.19
C GLY A 289 11.23 -34.64 1.16
N GLY A 290 11.80 -35.10 2.28
CA GLY A 290 13.24 -35.33 2.42
C GLY A 290 14.10 -34.10 2.08
N GLU A 291 15.20 -34.32 1.37
CA GLU A 291 16.13 -33.26 0.92
C GLU A 291 15.84 -32.75 -0.49
N GLU A 292 14.77 -33.22 -1.14
CA GLU A 292 14.51 -32.97 -2.56
C GLU A 292 14.29 -31.48 -2.86
N CYS A 293 13.62 -30.75 -1.95
CA CYS A 293 13.49 -29.31 -2.10
C CYS A 293 14.84 -28.59 -2.05
N THR A 294 15.69 -28.92 -1.08
CA THR A 294 17.03 -28.34 -0.94
C THR A 294 17.88 -28.62 -2.19
N LYS A 295 17.83 -29.86 -2.69
CA LYS A 295 18.52 -30.25 -3.93
C LYS A 295 18.03 -29.45 -5.13
N ARG A 296 16.71 -29.29 -5.27
CA ARG A 296 16.11 -28.52 -6.36
C ARG A 296 16.46 -27.04 -6.29
N LEU A 297 16.41 -26.42 -5.11
CA LEU A 297 16.87 -25.03 -4.90
C LEU A 297 18.35 -24.88 -5.28
N LYS A 298 19.21 -25.80 -4.83
CA LYS A 298 20.64 -25.79 -5.15
C LYS A 298 20.92 -25.90 -6.66
N ASN A 299 20.12 -26.69 -7.38
CA ASN A 299 20.22 -26.78 -8.85
C ASN A 299 19.87 -25.45 -9.54
N LEU A 300 18.96 -24.67 -8.95
CA LEU A 300 18.64 -23.31 -9.40
C LEU A 300 19.65 -22.25 -8.93
N GLY A 301 20.67 -22.63 -8.14
CA GLY A 301 21.61 -21.68 -7.55
C GLY A 301 21.01 -20.86 -6.38
N LEU A 302 19.95 -21.37 -5.76
CA LEU A 302 19.31 -20.79 -4.59
C LEU A 302 19.63 -21.60 -3.33
N GLU A 303 19.76 -20.89 -2.22
CA GLU A 303 19.93 -21.44 -0.87
C GLU A 303 18.78 -20.94 0.01
N TYR A 304 18.18 -21.83 0.79
CA TYR A 304 17.21 -21.46 1.81
C TYR A 304 17.94 -20.93 3.06
N ILE A 305 17.67 -19.68 3.44
CA ILE A 305 18.40 -19.01 4.53
C ILE A 305 17.64 -18.99 5.86
N GLY A 306 16.38 -19.45 5.89
CA GLY A 306 15.64 -19.66 7.13
C GLY A 306 14.22 -19.10 7.12
N LYS A 307 13.58 -19.25 8.28
CA LYS A 307 12.29 -18.63 8.60
C LYS A 307 12.53 -17.35 9.37
N PHE A 308 11.74 -16.34 9.07
CA PHE A 308 11.76 -15.04 9.71
C PHE A 308 10.36 -14.77 10.22
N THR A 309 10.25 -14.37 11.48
CA THR A 309 8.99 -13.90 12.06
C THR A 309 8.94 -12.40 11.88
N HIS A 310 7.91 -11.93 11.19
CA HIS A 310 7.57 -10.51 11.10
C HIS A 310 6.44 -10.25 12.09
N ASP A 311 6.75 -9.61 13.21
CA ASP A 311 5.75 -9.17 14.19
C ASP A 311 5.22 -7.79 13.79
N SER A 312 3.94 -7.71 13.44
CA SER A 312 3.32 -6.41 13.13
C SER A 312 3.17 -5.59 14.40
N LEU A 313 3.62 -4.34 14.32
CA LEU A 313 3.51 -3.37 15.40
C LEU A 313 2.04 -2.99 15.68
N LEU A 314 1.20 -3.04 14.64
CA LEU A 314 -0.16 -2.52 14.68
C LEU A 314 -1.22 -3.57 15.01
N PHE A 315 -1.01 -4.84 14.67
CA PHE A 315 -2.13 -5.81 14.63
C PHE A 315 -2.07 -6.96 15.63
N ASN A 316 -1.07 -7.00 16.53
CA ASN A 316 -0.81 -8.17 17.39
C ASN A 316 -0.88 -9.48 16.57
N HIS A 317 -0.38 -9.40 15.34
CA HIS A 317 -0.38 -10.43 14.33
C HIS A 317 1.06 -10.61 13.89
N TYR A 318 1.44 -11.84 13.58
CA TYR A 318 2.75 -12.14 13.04
C TYR A 318 2.59 -12.91 11.73
N GLU A 319 3.49 -12.63 10.80
CA GLU A 319 3.58 -13.33 9.54
C GLU A 319 4.91 -14.08 9.48
N ILE A 320 4.89 -15.33 8.99
CA ILE A 320 6.11 -16.11 8.78
C ILE A 320 6.58 -15.94 7.34
N TRP A 321 7.83 -15.54 7.20
CA TRP A 321 8.52 -15.35 5.94
C TRP A 321 9.63 -16.38 5.76
N PHE A 322 9.81 -16.87 4.55
CA PHE A 322 10.80 -17.86 4.16
C PHE A 322 11.78 -17.19 3.22
N GLY A 323 13.03 -17.06 3.65
CA GLY A 323 14.07 -16.38 2.90
C GLY A 323 14.87 -17.36 2.03
N PHE A 324 15.22 -16.91 0.82
CA PHE A 324 16.14 -17.58 -0.08
C PHE A 324 17.16 -16.59 -0.60
N ARG A 325 18.38 -17.07 -0.91
CA ARG A 325 19.47 -16.26 -1.44
C ARG A 325 20.07 -16.90 -2.68
N ARG A 326 20.49 -16.09 -3.65
CA ARG A 326 21.30 -16.55 -4.79
C ARG A 326 22.75 -16.79 -4.36
N VAL A 327 23.27 -17.99 -4.59
CA VAL A 327 24.64 -18.39 -4.20
C VAL A 327 25.61 -18.56 -5.37
N ARG A 328 25.14 -18.41 -6.62
CA ARG A 328 25.97 -18.51 -7.84
C ARG A 328 25.93 -17.21 -8.63
N ALA A 329 27.08 -16.84 -9.22
CA ALA A 329 27.17 -15.79 -10.23
C ALA A 329 26.51 -16.27 -11.52
#